data_AF-A0A2H0TJQ2-F1
#
_entry.id   AF-A0A2H0TJQ2-F1
#
_cell.length_a   1.000
_cell.length_b   1.000
_cell.length_c   1.000
_cell.angle_alpha   90.00
_cell.angle_beta   90.00
_cell.angle_gamma   90.00
#
_symmetry.space_group_name_H-M   'P 1'
#
loop_
_entity.id
_entity.type
_entity.pdbx_description
1 polymer ?
#
loop_
_entity_poly.entity_id
_entity_poly.type
_entity_poly.pdbx_seq_one_letter_code
_entity_poly.pdbx_strand_id
1 'polypeptide(L)'
;MGESKITNLIKNLAEIAIKNNWIKTYDKELDYFCWSKANLSKDVRAIKISQEVLFYLNPKRVIEGFGVEYLKNGFIRHNPRYKNLIKLFTEKTNEGTFTIPPKQEKKVAKDFEMLVKDLTRDIYQENWGKRTPKDFEQLLSIALK
;
A
#
# COMPACT_ATOMS: atom_id res chain seq x y z
N MET A 1 -13.58 -1.90 -22.60
CA MET A 1 -12.21 -1.64 -22.11
C MET A 1 -11.98 -2.54 -20.91
N GLY A 2 -11.02 -3.47 -20.97
CA GLY A 2 -10.76 -4.42 -19.89
C GLY A 2 -10.02 -3.75 -18.73
N GLU A 3 -10.36 -4.11 -17.49
CA GLU A 3 -9.65 -3.62 -16.31
C GLU A 3 -8.18 -4.03 -16.37
N SER A 4 -7.27 -3.11 -16.06
CA SER A 4 -5.83 -3.40 -16.09
C SER A 4 -5.47 -4.44 -15.00
N LYS A 5 -4.41 -5.23 -15.24
CA LYS A 5 -3.89 -6.19 -14.24
C LYS A 5 -3.58 -5.50 -12.90
N ILE A 6 -3.14 -4.25 -12.92
CA ILE A 6 -2.89 -3.46 -11.70
C ILE A 6 -4.19 -3.12 -11.00
N THR A 7 -5.20 -2.64 -11.72
CA THR A 7 -6.47 -2.23 -11.11
C THR A 7 -7.11 -3.42 -10.41
N ASN A 8 -7.09 -4.60 -11.05
CA ASN A 8 -7.51 -5.84 -10.40
C ASN A 8 -6.65 -6.20 -9.19
N LEU A 9 -5.34 -6.00 -9.29
CA LEU A 9 -4.42 -6.29 -8.21
C LEU A 9 -4.58 -5.34 -7.01
N ILE A 10 -4.80 -4.04 -7.22
CA ILE A 10 -5.04 -3.08 -6.13
C ILE A 10 -6.41 -3.35 -5.51
N LYS A 11 -7.44 -3.62 -6.33
CA LYS A 11 -8.78 -4.01 -5.85
C LYS A 11 -8.71 -5.22 -4.91
N ASN A 12 -7.86 -6.18 -5.23
CA ASN A 12 -7.67 -7.40 -4.45
C ASN A 12 -6.57 -7.28 -3.39
N LEU A 13 -5.94 -6.11 -3.22
CA LEU A 13 -4.75 -5.95 -2.37
C LEU A 13 -5.07 -6.21 -0.90
N ALA A 14 -6.25 -5.76 -0.43
CA ALA A 14 -6.72 -6.06 0.92
C ALA A 14 -6.88 -7.57 1.14
N GLU A 15 -7.49 -8.28 0.19
CA GLU A 15 -7.67 -9.74 0.25
C GLU A 15 -6.33 -10.48 0.22
N ILE A 16 -5.41 -10.04 -0.65
CA ILE A 16 -4.04 -10.59 -0.73
C ILE A 16 -3.33 -10.38 0.60
N ALA A 17 -3.39 -9.17 1.16
CA ALA A 17 -2.74 -8.82 2.40
C ALA A 17 -3.27 -9.64 3.58
N ILE A 18 -4.60 -9.81 3.66
CA ILE A 18 -5.26 -10.65 4.67
C ILE A 18 -4.87 -12.12 4.50
N LYS A 19 -4.99 -12.67 3.29
CA LYS A 19 -4.67 -14.09 3.00
C LYS A 19 -3.22 -14.42 3.32
N ASN A 20 -2.30 -13.47 3.12
CA ASN A 20 -0.87 -13.65 3.36
C ASN A 20 -0.41 -13.14 4.73
N ASN A 21 -1.33 -12.79 5.64
CA ASN A 21 -1.03 -12.30 6.99
C ASN A 21 -0.02 -11.15 7.01
N TRP A 22 -0.21 -10.16 6.13
CA TRP A 22 0.64 -8.98 6.11
C TRP A 22 0.43 -8.13 7.35
N ILE A 23 1.52 -7.56 7.85
CA ILE A 23 1.57 -6.69 9.02
C ILE A 23 1.40 -5.25 8.56
N LYS A 24 0.52 -4.52 9.23
CA LYS A 24 0.31 -3.09 9.04
C LYS A 24 1.26 -2.34 9.96
N THR A 25 2.14 -1.54 9.39
CA THR A 25 3.09 -0.73 10.13
C THR A 25 3.01 0.72 9.70
N TYR A 26 3.34 1.63 10.60
CA TYR A 26 3.40 3.05 10.36
C TYR A 26 4.66 3.62 11.00
N ASP A 27 5.51 4.22 10.17
CA ASP A 27 6.63 5.04 10.59
C ASP A 27 6.15 6.48 10.79
N LYS A 28 6.27 6.98 12.02
CA LYS A 28 5.81 8.33 12.38
C LYS A 28 6.78 9.42 11.95
N GLU A 29 8.07 9.10 11.83
CA GLU A 29 9.12 10.05 11.46
C GLU A 29 9.12 10.27 9.94
N LEU A 30 9.02 9.18 9.18
CA LEU A 30 8.93 9.22 7.72
C LEU A 30 7.52 9.50 7.20
N ASP A 31 6.53 9.55 8.09
CA ASP A 31 5.11 9.65 7.77
C ASP A 31 4.68 8.60 6.72
N TYR A 32 5.05 7.35 6.99
CA TYR A 32 5.01 6.28 6.01
C TYR A 32 4.24 5.07 6.51
N PHE A 33 3.18 4.70 5.80
CA PHE A 33 2.41 3.49 6.08
C PHE A 33 2.88 2.34 5.20
N CYS A 34 2.95 1.14 5.76
CA CYS A 34 3.33 -0.07 5.05
C CYS A 34 2.39 -1.22 5.46
N TRP A 35 1.89 -1.96 4.49
CA TRP A 35 1.20 -3.23 4.72
C TRP A 35 1.89 -4.31 3.89
N SER A 36 2.66 -5.16 4.57
CA SER A 36 3.61 -6.07 3.91
C SER A 36 3.81 -7.38 4.68
N LYS A 37 4.45 -8.36 4.03
CA LYS A 37 4.92 -9.57 4.70
C LYS A 37 5.87 -9.18 5.84
N ALA A 38 5.78 -9.90 6.96
CA ALA A 38 6.67 -9.73 8.11
C ALA A 38 8.16 -9.79 7.71
N ASN A 39 8.48 -10.67 6.77
CA ASN A 39 9.81 -10.80 6.19
C ASN A 39 9.67 -10.67 4.66
N LEU A 40 10.13 -9.54 4.12
CA LEU A 40 10.26 -9.38 2.68
C LEU A 40 11.35 -10.30 2.15
N SER A 41 11.19 -10.76 0.91
CA SER A 41 12.21 -11.55 0.21
C SER A 41 13.51 -10.75 0.06
N LYS A 42 14.63 -11.47 -0.07
CA LYS A 42 15.88 -10.87 -0.51
C LYS A 42 15.67 -10.22 -1.89
N ASP A 43 16.28 -9.05 -2.10
CA ASP A 43 16.19 -8.27 -3.34
C ASP A 43 14.79 -7.74 -3.68
N VAL A 44 13.95 -7.51 -2.67
CA VAL A 44 12.70 -6.78 -2.86
C VAL A 44 13.00 -5.35 -3.32
N ARG A 45 12.25 -4.86 -4.31
CA ARG A 45 12.35 -3.48 -4.79
C ARG A 45 11.05 -2.73 -4.54
N ALA A 46 11.17 -1.48 -4.09
CA ALA A 46 10.04 -0.56 -3.99
C ALA A 46 9.82 0.12 -5.34
N ILE A 47 8.61 0.02 -5.89
CA ILE A 47 8.24 0.60 -7.17
C ILE A 47 7.10 1.57 -6.94
N LYS A 48 7.33 2.84 -7.23
CA LYS A 48 6.33 3.90 -7.10
C LYS A 48 5.28 3.74 -8.20
N ILE A 49 4.02 3.55 -7.80
CA ILE A 49 2.89 3.32 -8.71
C ILE A 49 1.92 4.51 -8.76
N SER A 50 2.05 5.45 -7.84
CA SER A 50 1.37 6.75 -7.84
C SER A 50 2.20 7.79 -7.07
N GLN A 51 1.73 9.02 -6.93
CA GLN A 51 2.46 10.04 -6.16
C GLN A 51 2.64 9.65 -4.70
N GLU A 52 1.71 8.88 -4.15
CA GLU A 52 1.68 8.50 -2.74
C GLU A 52 1.87 7.00 -2.52
N VAL A 53 1.66 6.14 -3.52
CA VAL A 53 1.67 4.68 -3.34
C VAL A 53 2.88 4.02 -3.98
N LEU A 54 3.48 3.09 -3.25
CA LEU A 54 4.54 2.21 -3.74
C LEU A 54 4.24 0.73 -3.48
N PHE A 55 4.76 -0.13 -4.34
CA PHE A 55 4.66 -1.59 -4.22
C PHE A 55 6.02 -2.21 -3.96
N TYR A 56 6.05 -3.18 -3.05
CA TYR A 56 7.23 -4.01 -2.81
C TYR A 56 7.13 -5.26 -3.67
N LEU A 57 8.04 -5.40 -4.63
CA LEU A 57 8.05 -6.48 -5.63
C LEU A 57 9.35 -7.28 -5.49
N ASN A 58 9.22 -8.59 -5.40
CA ASN A 58 10.39 -9.48 -5.43
C ASN A 58 10.86 -9.73 -6.88
N PRO A 59 12.02 -10.38 -7.09
CA PRO A 59 12.54 -10.66 -8.44
C PRO A 59 11.61 -11.50 -9.33
N LYS A 60 10.68 -12.26 -8.73
CA LYS A 60 9.65 -13.02 -9.45
C LYS A 60 8.42 -12.19 -9.81
N ARG A 61 8.47 -10.86 -9.61
CA ARG A 61 7.38 -9.90 -9.83
C ARG A 61 6.15 -10.16 -8.96
N VAL A 62 6.34 -10.84 -7.82
CA VAL A 62 5.28 -11.05 -6.84
C VAL A 62 5.30 -9.90 -5.85
N ILE A 63 4.12 -9.36 -5.56
CA ILE A 63 3.98 -8.28 -4.58
C ILE A 63 4.02 -8.87 -3.18
N GLU A 64 4.83 -8.25 -2.33
CA GLU A 64 5.05 -8.64 -0.95
C GLU A 64 4.62 -7.58 0.04
N GLY A 65 4.18 -6.43 -0.47
CA GLY A 65 3.57 -5.37 0.30
C GLY A 65 3.28 -4.16 -0.54
N PHE A 66 2.64 -3.18 0.08
CA PHE A 66 2.58 -1.82 -0.43
C PHE A 66 2.85 -0.83 0.68
N GLY A 67 3.15 0.40 0.30
CA GLY A 67 3.15 1.51 1.24
C GLY A 67 2.57 2.78 0.66
N VAL A 68 2.26 3.68 1.59
CA VAL A 68 1.66 4.99 1.34
C VAL A 68 2.55 6.02 2.01
N GLU A 69 3.22 6.83 1.19
CA GLU A 69 3.99 7.99 1.62
C GLU A 69 3.06 9.12 2.04
N TYR A 70 3.50 9.89 3.05
CA TYR A 70 2.79 11.06 3.56
C TYR A 70 1.40 10.75 4.13
N LEU A 71 1.23 9.63 4.82
CA LEU A 71 -0.10 9.19 5.28
C LEU A 71 -0.79 10.27 6.15
N LYS A 72 -0.04 10.97 7.02
CA LYS A 72 -0.57 11.97 7.96
C LYS A 72 -0.71 13.36 7.37
N ASN A 73 0.27 13.85 6.63
CA ASN A 73 0.26 15.24 6.17
C ASN A 73 -0.34 15.39 4.76
N GLY A 74 0.08 14.53 3.83
CA GLY A 74 -0.35 14.56 2.43
C GLY A 74 -1.69 13.85 2.27
N PHE A 75 -1.70 12.55 2.50
CA PHE A 75 -2.84 11.69 2.25
C PHE A 75 -4.08 12.08 3.07
N ILE A 76 -3.96 12.34 4.39
CA ILE A 76 -5.11 12.79 5.21
C ILE A 76 -5.65 14.16 4.77
N ARG A 77 -4.83 15.07 4.23
CA ARG A 77 -5.34 16.34 3.68
C ARG A 77 -6.28 16.09 2.50
N HIS A 78 -5.95 15.12 1.66
CA HIS A 78 -6.79 14.70 0.52
C HIS A 78 -7.92 13.76 0.95
N ASN A 79 -7.73 13.02 2.05
CA ASN A 79 -8.65 12.01 2.56
C ASN A 79 -8.89 12.16 4.08
N PRO A 80 -9.64 13.20 4.54
CA PRO A 80 -9.76 13.55 5.96
C PRO A 80 -10.34 12.46 6.85
N ARG A 81 -11.09 11.50 6.28
CA ARG A 81 -11.71 10.40 7.02
C ARG A 81 -10.70 9.51 7.75
N TYR A 82 -9.44 9.47 7.29
CA TYR A 82 -8.39 8.63 7.88
C TYR A 82 -7.60 9.32 9.00
N LYS A 83 -7.98 10.54 9.41
CA LYS A 83 -7.29 11.28 10.49
C LYS A 83 -7.14 10.48 11.79
N ASN A 84 -8.09 9.59 12.07
CA ASN A 84 -8.05 8.75 13.27
C ASN A 84 -7.34 7.40 13.04
N LEU A 85 -7.13 6.99 11.79
CA LEU A 85 -6.48 5.71 11.46
C LEU A 85 -5.04 5.68 12.00
N ILE A 86 -4.29 6.77 11.81
CA ILE A 86 -2.90 6.90 12.27
C ILE A 86 -2.75 6.78 13.79
N LYS A 87 -3.80 7.12 14.56
CA LYS A 87 -3.76 7.10 16.03
C LYS A 87 -3.82 5.67 16.58
N LEU A 88 -4.19 4.70 15.75
CA LEU A 88 -4.32 3.30 16.13
C LEU A 88 -2.98 2.57 16.10
N PHE A 89 -1.97 3.13 15.44
CA PHE A 89 -0.60 2.61 15.41
C PHE A 89 0.13 2.98 16.72
N THR A 90 -0.12 2.18 17.75
CA THR A 90 0.32 2.44 19.13
C THR A 90 1.39 1.47 19.61
N GLU A 91 1.41 0.24 19.07
CA GLU A 91 2.33 -0.80 19.52
C GLU A 91 3.64 -0.69 18.75
N LYS A 92 4.77 -0.52 19.46
CA LYS A 92 6.07 -0.35 18.81
C LYS A 92 6.54 -1.68 18.22
N THR A 93 6.98 -1.66 16.98
CA THR A 93 7.65 -2.78 16.30
C THR A 93 9.16 -2.52 16.22
N ASN A 94 9.88 -3.22 15.36
CA ASN A 94 11.31 -2.99 15.14
C ASN A 94 11.54 -1.64 14.44
N GLU A 95 12.73 -1.06 14.66
CA GLU A 95 13.24 0.07 13.86
C GLU A 95 12.32 1.30 13.80
N GLY A 96 11.72 1.69 14.93
CA GLY A 96 10.97 2.97 15.02
C GLY A 96 9.55 2.96 14.45
N THR A 97 9.13 1.84 13.87
CA THR A 97 7.76 1.67 13.33
C THR A 97 6.76 1.27 14.42
N PHE A 98 5.47 1.45 14.12
CA PHE A 98 4.36 1.10 15.00
C PHE A 98 3.33 0.24 14.27
N THR A 99 2.70 -0.70 14.96
CA THR A 99 1.59 -1.54 14.49
C THR A 99 0.32 -1.30 15.30
N ILE A 100 -0.79 -1.88 14.84
CA ILE A 100 -2.09 -1.85 15.52
C ILE A 100 -2.19 -3.07 16.45
N PRO A 101 -2.54 -2.86 17.73
CA PRO A 101 -2.72 -3.98 18.65
C PRO A 101 -3.75 -4.99 18.14
N PRO A 102 -3.53 -6.31 18.29
CA PRO A 102 -4.44 -7.34 17.76
C PRO A 102 -5.90 -7.19 18.20
N LYS A 103 -6.14 -6.62 19.40
CA LYS A 103 -7.48 -6.34 19.94
C LYS A 103 -8.24 -5.26 19.16
N GLN A 104 -7.53 -4.40 18.43
CA GLN A 104 -8.09 -3.29 17.66
C GLN A 104 -8.21 -3.62 16.16
N GLU A 105 -7.38 -4.52 15.62
CA GLU A 105 -7.38 -4.96 14.22
C GLU A 105 -8.78 -5.28 13.67
N LYS A 106 -9.58 -6.08 14.40
CA LYS A 106 -10.95 -6.42 13.96
C LYS A 106 -11.88 -5.21 13.84
N LYS A 107 -11.68 -4.18 14.66
CA LYS A 107 -12.53 -2.98 14.66
C LYS A 107 -12.27 -2.08 13.45
N VAL A 108 -11.06 -2.16 12.89
CA VAL A 108 -10.54 -1.22 11.91
C VAL A 108 -10.34 -1.87 10.54
N ALA A 109 -10.68 -3.15 10.41
CA ALA A 109 -10.60 -3.90 9.16
C ALA A 109 -11.35 -3.19 8.01
N LYS A 110 -12.55 -2.67 8.29
CA LYS A 110 -13.34 -1.90 7.30
C LYS A 110 -12.64 -0.61 6.87
N ASP A 111 -11.96 0.07 7.78
CA ASP A 111 -11.22 1.30 7.45
C ASP A 111 -10.06 1.00 6.50
N PHE A 112 -9.40 -0.15 6.65
CA PHE A 112 -8.34 -0.58 5.74
C PHE A 112 -8.86 -1.07 4.38
N GLU A 113 -9.99 -1.76 4.33
CA GLU A 113 -10.65 -2.08 3.06
C GLU A 113 -11.04 -0.80 2.31
N MET A 114 -11.56 0.20 3.03
CA MET A 114 -11.87 1.51 2.49
C MET A 114 -10.62 2.26 2.04
N LEU A 115 -9.52 2.19 2.79
CA LEU A 115 -8.23 2.76 2.42
C LEU A 115 -7.77 2.20 1.07
N VAL A 116 -7.76 0.87 0.92
CA VAL A 116 -7.35 0.22 -0.34
C VAL A 116 -8.26 0.63 -1.51
N LYS A 117 -9.58 0.78 -1.29
CA LYS A 117 -10.51 1.26 -2.32
C LYS A 117 -10.22 2.70 -2.75
N ASP A 118 -9.93 3.59 -1.80
CA ASP A 118 -9.56 4.98 -2.13
C ASP A 118 -8.22 5.02 -2.85
N LEU A 119 -7.20 4.30 -2.38
CA LEU A 119 -5.91 4.20 -3.08
C LEU A 119 -6.10 3.67 -4.50
N THR A 120 -6.97 2.69 -4.72
CA THR A 120 -7.31 2.19 -6.06
C THR A 120 -7.85 3.30 -6.95
N ARG A 121 -8.79 4.10 -6.42
CA ARG A 121 -9.38 5.22 -7.14
C ARG A 121 -8.34 6.29 -7.44
N ASP A 122 -7.52 6.66 -6.46
CA ASP A 122 -6.54 7.72 -6.58
C ASP A 122 -5.42 7.30 -7.55
N ILE A 123 -4.92 6.06 -7.48
CA ILE A 123 -4.01 5.49 -8.48
C ILE A 123 -4.64 5.55 -9.88
N TYR A 124 -5.92 5.19 -10.01
CA TYR A 124 -6.62 5.24 -11.29
C TYR A 124 -6.71 6.67 -11.85
N GLN A 125 -6.96 7.66 -10.99
CA GLN A 125 -7.06 9.07 -11.36
C GLN A 125 -5.70 9.69 -11.67
N GLU A 126 -4.67 9.40 -10.88
CA GLU A 126 -3.31 9.96 -11.04
C GLU A 126 -2.57 9.39 -12.25
N ASN A 127 -2.81 8.11 -12.61
CA ASN A 127 -2.01 7.44 -13.63
C ASN A 127 -2.77 6.88 -14.84
N TRP A 128 -4.11 6.74 -14.83
CA TRP A 128 -4.74 5.75 -15.72
C TRP A 128 -5.96 6.20 -16.54
N GLY A 129 -6.32 7.48 -16.56
CA GLY A 129 -7.33 7.96 -17.52
C GLY A 129 -6.92 7.79 -19.00
N LYS A 130 -5.61 7.60 -19.29
CA LYS A 130 -5.04 7.56 -20.65
C LYS A 130 -3.94 6.50 -20.90
N ARG A 131 -3.51 5.74 -19.89
CA ARG A 131 -2.40 4.76 -20.01
C ARG A 131 -2.90 3.35 -20.31
N THR A 132 -2.13 2.60 -21.09
CA THR A 132 -2.41 1.24 -21.54
C THR A 132 -1.68 0.21 -20.68
N PRO A 133 -2.11 -1.07 -20.66
CA PRO A 133 -1.36 -2.14 -19.98
C PRO A 133 0.14 -2.22 -20.35
N LYS A 134 0.55 -1.72 -21.52
CA LYS A 134 1.97 -1.65 -21.94
C LYS A 134 2.79 -0.65 -21.13
N ASP A 135 2.21 0.49 -20.75
CA ASP A 135 2.92 1.52 -19.97
C ASP A 135 3.31 0.97 -18.58
N PHE A 136 2.53 0.01 -18.07
CA PHE A 136 2.85 -0.70 -16.85
C PHE A 136 3.95 -1.75 -17.00
N GLU A 137 3.88 -2.59 -18.03
CA GLU A 137 4.95 -3.56 -18.29
C GLU A 137 6.29 -2.85 -18.49
N GLN A 138 6.26 -1.64 -19.09
CA GLN A 138 7.42 -0.79 -19.21
C GLN A 138 7.92 -0.27 -17.85
N LEU A 139 7.04 0.23 -16.97
CA LEU A 139 7.39 0.61 -15.59
C LEU A 139 8.02 -0.55 -14.81
N LEU A 140 7.42 -1.74 -14.87
CA LEU A 140 7.96 -2.94 -14.25
C LEU A 140 9.32 -3.34 -14.84
N SER A 141 9.48 -3.24 -16.17
CA SER A 141 10.75 -3.55 -16.83
C SER A 141 11.88 -2.59 -16.46
N ILE A 142 11.55 -1.31 -16.19
CA ILE A 142 12.52 -0.30 -15.76
C ILE A 142 12.92 -0.53 -14.31
N ALA A 143 11.93 -0.75 -13.43
CA ALA A 143 12.18 -0.85 -12.00
C ALA A 143 12.82 -2.19 -11.57
N LEU A 144 12.82 -3.21 -12.44
CA LEU A 144 13.44 -4.52 -12.20
C LEU A 144 14.77 -4.74 -12.94
N LYS A 145 15.31 -3.73 -13.63
CA LYS A 145 16.71 -3.72 -14.12
C LYS A 145 17.62 -3.29 -12.97
#